data_AF-A0A1A2E6X2-F1
#
_entry.id   AF-A0A1A2E6X2-F1
#
_cell.length_a   1.000
_cell.length_b   1.000
_cell.length_c   1.000
_cell.angle_alpha   90.00
_cell.angle_beta   90.00
_cell.angle_gamma   90.00
#
_symmetry.space_group_name_H-M   'P 1'
#
loop_
_entity.id
_entity.type
_entity.pdbx_description
1 polymer ?
#
loop_
_entity_poly.entity_id
_entity_poly.type
_entity_poly.pdbx_seq_one_letter_code
_entity_poly.pdbx_strand_id
1 'polypeptide(L)'
;MSWILRTGASLGFAALALLGSAPAHADDASYIAALDANGVFRSGPPNARLSAGHRFCSQLRNGESPDQIVATFPRRPSFGGPSMVDDLQSNPRPVIDIAQRELCPDTLR
;
A
#
# COMPACT_ATOMS: atom_id res chain seq x y z
N MET A 1 -23.86 -61.60 19.01
CA MET A 1 -24.72 -60.43 19.30
C MET A 1 -24.26 -59.90 20.65
N SER A 2 -23.87 -58.65 20.90
CA SER A 2 -24.25 -57.31 20.43
C SER A 2 -23.14 -56.36 20.96
N TRP A 3 -22.24 -55.83 20.14
CA TRP A 3 -22.19 -54.45 19.60
C TRP A 3 -22.51 -53.29 20.57
N ILE A 4 -21.83 -52.15 20.29
CA ILE A 4 -21.98 -50.75 20.75
C ILE A 4 -21.26 -50.38 22.08
N LEU A 5 -20.53 -49.26 22.34
CA LEU A 5 -20.27 -47.92 21.76
C LEU A 5 -18.75 -47.57 21.94
N ARG A 6 -18.03 -47.09 20.92
CA ARG A 6 -17.77 -45.68 20.54
C ARG A 6 -17.22 -44.77 21.66
N THR A 7 -15.92 -44.52 21.62
CA THR A 7 -15.31 -43.22 21.96
C THR A 7 -14.26 -42.89 20.89
N GLY A 8 -14.70 -42.16 19.86
CA GLY A 8 -13.81 -41.61 18.85
C GLY A 8 -13.08 -40.41 19.43
N ALA A 9 -11.80 -40.57 19.73
CA ALA A 9 -10.89 -39.48 20.04
C ALA A 9 -9.92 -39.33 18.86
N SER A 10 -10.24 -38.43 17.95
CA SER A 10 -9.30 -37.97 16.94
C SER A 10 -9.44 -36.46 16.81
N LEU A 11 -8.67 -35.80 17.68
CA LEU A 11 -8.14 -34.44 17.61
C LEU A 11 -8.49 -33.67 16.34
N GLY A 12 -9.27 -32.60 16.51
CA GLY A 12 -9.54 -31.62 15.48
C GLY A 12 -8.24 -30.98 14.99
N PHE A 13 -7.91 -31.19 13.73
CA PHE A 13 -7.02 -30.31 13.00
C PHE A 13 -7.83 -29.10 12.54
N ALA A 14 -7.89 -28.07 13.40
CA ALA A 14 -8.21 -26.73 12.94
C ALA A 14 -7.08 -26.30 12.00
N ALA A 15 -7.31 -26.41 10.70
CA ALA A 15 -6.49 -25.75 9.70
C ALA A 15 -6.68 -24.23 9.87
N LEU A 16 -5.85 -23.63 10.72
CA LEU A 16 -5.64 -22.19 10.75
C LEU A 16 -4.97 -21.81 9.42
N ALA A 17 -5.79 -21.53 8.41
CA ALA A 17 -5.37 -20.79 7.23
C ALA A 17 -5.16 -19.32 7.61
N LEU A 18 -4.14 -19.05 8.41
CA LEU A 18 -3.56 -17.73 8.59
C LEU A 18 -2.17 -17.83 7.98
N LEU A 19 -1.96 -17.29 6.78
CA LEU A 19 -0.68 -16.82 6.25
C LEU A 19 -0.91 -16.42 4.79
N GLY A 20 -1.30 -15.16 4.61
CA GLY A 20 -1.59 -14.58 3.30
C GLY A 20 -1.97 -13.11 3.34
N SER A 21 -2.18 -12.54 4.53
CA SER A 21 -2.10 -11.08 4.70
C SER A 21 -0.62 -10.72 4.64
N ALA A 22 -0.15 -10.18 3.51
CA ALA A 22 1.08 -9.42 3.48
C ALA A 22 1.12 -8.53 4.74
N PRO A 23 2.27 -8.38 5.42
CA PRO A 23 2.31 -7.51 6.60
C PRO A 23 1.69 -6.18 6.20
N ALA A 24 0.72 -5.69 7.00
CA ALA A 24 0.10 -4.37 6.82
C ALA A 24 1.09 -3.19 7.06
N HIS A 25 2.38 -3.50 6.99
CA HIS A 25 3.57 -2.68 7.04
C HIS A 25 4.47 -3.08 5.87
N ALA A 26 3.96 -3.08 4.63
CA ALA A 26 4.87 -2.96 3.49
C ALA A 26 5.41 -1.52 3.53
N ASP A 27 6.33 -1.37 4.47
CA ASP A 27 7.41 -0.44 4.54
C ASP A 27 7.04 1.05 4.49
N ASP A 28 5.97 1.44 5.19
CA ASP A 28 5.63 2.84 5.50
C ASP A 28 6.85 3.66 5.96
N ALA A 29 7.68 3.06 6.82
CA ALA A 29 8.89 3.68 7.32
C ALA A 29 9.96 3.84 6.23
N SER A 30 10.17 2.82 5.39
CA SER A 30 11.13 2.93 4.28
C SER A 30 10.61 3.84 3.17
N TYR A 31 9.29 3.90 2.93
CA TYR A 31 8.65 4.84 2.03
C TYR A 31 8.94 6.27 2.47
N ILE A 32 8.68 6.60 3.74
CA ILE A 32 9.01 7.93 4.27
C ILE A 32 10.52 8.20 4.18
N ALA A 33 11.36 7.24 4.56
CA ALA A 33 12.81 7.38 4.47
C ALA A 33 13.29 7.57 3.02
N ALA A 34 12.69 6.88 2.05
CA ALA A 34 13.02 6.99 0.64
C ALA A 34 12.56 8.33 0.07
N LEU A 35 11.38 8.84 0.45
CA LEU A 35 10.97 10.19 0.08
C LEU A 35 11.96 11.23 0.62
N ASP A 36 12.38 11.10 1.89
CA ASP A 36 13.31 12.02 2.53
C ASP A 36 14.71 11.95 1.91
N ALA A 37 15.23 10.74 1.67
CA ALA A 37 16.53 10.50 1.06
C ALA A 37 16.62 11.02 -0.39
N ASN A 38 15.52 10.92 -1.16
CA ASN A 38 15.43 11.47 -2.51
C ASN A 38 15.02 12.95 -2.54
N GLY A 39 14.67 13.52 -1.38
CA GLY A 39 14.27 14.90 -1.25
C GLY A 39 12.95 15.26 -1.94
N VAL A 40 12.06 14.29 -2.12
CA VAL A 40 10.79 14.45 -2.83
C VAL A 40 9.63 14.47 -1.83
N PHE A 41 8.60 15.27 -2.15
CA PHE A 41 7.34 15.33 -1.40
C PHE A 41 7.55 15.47 0.11
N ARG A 42 8.18 16.57 0.52
CA ARG A 42 8.55 16.86 1.93
C ARG A 42 7.41 17.54 2.69
N SER A 43 6.42 18.06 1.97
CA SER A 43 5.31 18.79 2.55
C SER A 43 4.38 17.90 3.37
N GLY A 44 3.89 18.47 4.47
CA GLY A 44 2.89 17.84 5.34
C GLY A 44 3.46 16.83 6.34
N PRO A 45 2.62 16.40 7.30
CA PRO A 45 3.03 15.42 8.32
C PRO A 45 3.20 14.02 7.71
N PRO A 46 3.98 13.12 8.34
CA PRO A 46 4.24 11.76 7.83
C PRO A 46 2.98 10.99 7.45
N ASN A 47 1.91 11.06 8.27
CA ASN A 47 0.65 10.36 7.99
C ASN A 47 -0.04 10.83 6.70
N ALA A 48 0.08 12.11 6.35
CA ALA A 48 -0.50 12.63 5.12
C ALA A 48 0.31 12.18 3.89
N ARG A 49 1.64 12.10 4.04
CA ARG A 49 2.54 11.58 2.99
C ARG A 49 2.29 10.10 2.74
N LEU A 50 2.09 9.31 3.80
CA LEU A 50 1.68 7.89 3.73
C LEU A 50 0.33 7.72 3.04
N SER A 51 -0.66 8.52 3.44
CA SER A 51 -2.00 8.48 2.83
C SER A 51 -1.95 8.73 1.32
N ALA A 52 -1.05 9.61 0.86
CA ALA A 52 -0.83 9.83 -0.56
C ALA A 52 -0.23 8.59 -1.26
N GLY A 53 0.81 7.98 -0.67
CA GLY A 53 1.43 6.75 -1.16
C GLY A 53 0.43 5.62 -1.33
N HIS A 54 -0.39 5.33 -0.31
CA HIS A 54 -1.42 4.29 -0.40
C HIS A 54 -2.49 4.59 -1.45
N ARG A 55 -2.83 5.87 -1.67
CA ARG A 55 -3.76 6.24 -2.73
C ARG A 55 -3.15 6.03 -4.13
N PHE A 56 -1.86 6.26 -4.32
CA PHE A 56 -1.19 5.86 -5.56
C PHE A 56 -1.21 4.34 -5.75
N CYS A 57 -0.92 3.58 -4.70
CA CYS A 57 -1.04 2.13 -4.74
C CYS A 57 -2.45 1.64 -5.10
N SER A 58 -3.51 2.28 -4.59
CA SER A 58 -4.89 1.95 -4.99
C SER A 58 -5.13 2.19 -6.48
N GLN A 59 -4.65 3.29 -7.03
CA GLN A 59 -4.77 3.62 -8.46
C GLN A 59 -4.05 2.58 -9.33
N LEU A 60 -2.84 2.20 -8.95
CA LEU A 60 -2.03 1.20 -9.65
C LEU A 60 -2.68 -0.20 -9.59
N ARG A 61 -3.22 -0.59 -8.44
CA ARG A 61 -3.98 -1.84 -8.28
C ARG A 61 -5.27 -1.85 -9.11
N ASN A 62 -5.86 -0.69 -9.35
CA ASN A 62 -7.01 -0.52 -10.24
C ASN A 62 -6.64 -0.58 -11.74
N GLY A 63 -5.36 -0.74 -12.06
CA GLY A 63 -4.87 -0.89 -13.44
C GLY A 63 -4.43 0.41 -14.10
N GLU A 64 -4.41 1.53 -13.38
CA GLU A 64 -3.84 2.77 -13.91
C GLU A 64 -2.31 2.64 -14.02
N SER A 65 -1.73 3.12 -15.12
CA SER A 65 -0.28 3.21 -15.24
C SER A 65 0.26 4.44 -14.50
N PRO A 66 1.53 4.44 -14.06
CA PRO A 66 2.15 5.64 -13.49
C PRO A 66 2.00 6.90 -14.35
N ASP A 67 2.06 6.77 -15.69
CA ASP A 67 1.87 7.89 -16.62
C ASP A 67 0.43 8.43 -16.60
N GLN A 68 -0.57 7.54 -16.51
CA GLN A 68 -1.98 7.94 -16.41
C GLN A 68 -2.26 8.67 -15.09
N ILE A 69 -1.66 8.21 -13.99
CA ILE A 69 -1.78 8.86 -12.68
C ILE A 69 -1.17 10.27 -12.73
N VAL A 70 0.03 10.42 -13.29
CA VAL A 70 0.68 11.74 -13.46
C VAL A 70 -0.19 12.67 -14.31
N ALA A 71 -0.72 12.19 -15.44
CA ALA A 71 -1.53 12.99 -16.35
C ALA A 71 -2.88 13.43 -15.74
N THR A 72 -3.44 12.64 -14.83
CA THR A 72 -4.74 12.91 -14.19
C THR A 72 -4.62 13.62 -12.84
N PHE A 73 -3.42 13.67 -12.26
CA PHE A 73 -3.14 14.30 -10.96
C PHE A 73 -3.67 15.74 -10.84
N PRO A 74 -3.45 16.66 -11.80
CA PRO A 74 -3.94 18.04 -11.72
C PRO A 74 -5.48 18.14 -11.60
N ARG A 75 -6.20 17.11 -12.04
CA ARG A 75 -7.68 17.04 -11.98
C ARG A 75 -8.20 16.44 -10.68
N ARG A 76 -7.33 15.86 -9.84
CA ARG A 76 -7.71 15.15 -8.60
C ARG A 76 -6.77 15.50 -7.42
N PRO A 77 -6.62 16.78 -7.05
CA PRO A 77 -5.63 17.20 -6.04
C PRO A 77 -6.04 16.86 -4.59
N SER A 78 -6.85 15.82 -4.34
CA SER A 78 -7.43 15.53 -3.01
C SER A 78 -6.40 14.94 -2.01
N PHE A 79 -5.15 15.39 -2.04
CA PHE A 79 -4.07 14.98 -1.15
C PHE A 79 -3.73 16.12 -0.19
N GLY A 80 -4.03 15.94 1.10
CA GLY A 80 -3.55 16.86 2.15
C GLY A 80 -3.97 18.33 1.96
N GLY A 81 -3.17 19.24 2.55
CA GLY A 81 -3.34 20.69 2.43
C GLY A 81 -2.60 21.30 1.23
N PRO A 82 -2.71 22.63 0.99
CA PRO A 82 -2.19 23.30 -0.21
C PRO A 82 -0.74 22.96 -0.56
N SER A 83 0.17 23.00 0.43
CA SER A 83 1.59 22.72 0.21
C SER A 83 1.89 21.29 -0.26
N MET A 84 1.07 20.30 0.12
CA MET A 84 1.23 18.93 -0.36
C MET A 84 0.78 18.79 -1.82
N VAL A 85 -0.27 19.53 -2.19
CA VAL A 85 -0.72 19.62 -3.58
C VAL A 85 0.37 20.27 -4.43
N ASP A 86 1.00 21.35 -3.96
CA ASP A 86 2.08 22.05 -4.67
C ASP A 86 3.27 21.12 -4.95
N ASP A 87 3.74 20.38 -3.94
CA ASP A 87 4.83 19.41 -4.10
C ASP A 87 4.50 18.34 -5.16
N LEU A 88 3.30 17.75 -5.07
CA LEU A 88 2.89 16.69 -5.99
C LEU A 88 2.52 17.20 -7.39
N GLN A 89 2.07 18.44 -7.53
CA GLN A 89 1.81 19.06 -8.83
C GLN A 89 3.11 19.31 -9.60
N SER A 90 4.21 19.60 -8.90
CA SER A 90 5.50 19.84 -9.54
C SER A 90 6.03 18.61 -10.28
N ASN A 91 6.06 17.45 -9.62
CA ASN A 91 6.43 16.17 -10.21
C ASN A 91 5.99 15.00 -9.32
N PRO A 92 4.83 14.36 -9.57
CA PRO A 92 4.35 13.25 -8.75
C PRO A 92 5.06 11.93 -9.07
N ARG A 93 5.80 11.83 -10.18
CA ARG A 93 6.34 10.56 -10.67
C ARG A 93 7.30 9.88 -9.68
N PRO A 94 8.29 10.55 -9.09
CA PRO A 94 9.16 9.92 -8.11
C PRO A 94 8.41 9.36 -6.90
N VAL A 95 7.33 10.02 -6.48
CA VAL A 95 6.49 9.60 -5.35
C VAL A 95 5.73 8.32 -5.70
N ILE A 96 5.16 8.25 -6.90
CA ILE A 96 4.49 7.05 -7.42
C ILE A 96 5.47 5.89 -7.50
N ASP A 97 6.67 6.10 -8.06
CA ASP A 97 7.66 5.05 -8.23
C ASP A 97 8.19 4.53 -6.88
N ILE A 98 8.38 5.41 -5.89
CA ILE A 98 8.75 5.02 -4.51
C ILE A 98 7.59 4.28 -3.84
N ALA A 99 6.35 4.75 -3.98
CA ALA A 99 5.18 4.04 -3.46
C ALA A 99 5.06 2.62 -4.05
N GLN A 100 5.33 2.45 -5.35
CA GLN A 100 5.34 1.13 -5.98
C GLN A 100 6.39 0.20 -5.38
N ARG A 101 7.61 0.68 -5.15
CA ARG A 101 8.67 -0.18 -4.63
C ARG A 101 8.52 -0.51 -3.15
N GLU A 102 8.15 0.49 -2.34
CA GLU A 102 8.14 0.36 -0.88
C GLU A 102 6.77 -0.11 -0.35
N LEU A 103 5.66 0.42 -0.87
CA LEU A 103 4.30 0.18 -0.33
C LEU A 103 3.49 -0.88 -1.08
N CYS A 104 3.66 -0.98 -2.41
CA CYS A 104 2.87 -1.90 -3.25
C CYS A 104 3.70 -2.56 -4.36
N PRO A 105 4.75 -3.34 -4.00
CA PRO A 105 5.61 -4.02 -4.97
C PRO A 105 4.86 -5.03 -5.83
N ASP A 106 3.67 -5.47 -5.40
CA ASP A 106 2.74 -6.29 -6.17
C ASP A 106 2.25 -5.63 -7.47
N THR A 107 2.40 -4.31 -7.60
CA THR A 107 1.99 -3.54 -8.77
C THR A 107 3.09 -3.34 -9.81
N LEU A 108 4.33 -3.77 -9.51
CA LEU A 108 5.42 -3.79 -10.48
C LEU A 108 5.15 -4.92 -11.49
N ARG A 109 4.85 -4.54 -12.73
CA ARG A 109 4.65 -5.45 -13.87
C ARG A 109 5.76 -5.28 -14.90
#